data_AF-A0A9N9ICD5-F1
#
_entry.id   AF-A0A9N9ICD5-F1
#
_cell.length_a   1.000
_cell.length_b   1.000
_cell.length_c   1.000
_cell.angle_alpha   90.00
_cell.angle_beta   90.00
_cell.angle_gamma   90.00
#
_symmetry.space_group_name_H-M   'P 1'
#
loop_
_entity.id
_entity.type
_entity.pdbx_description
1 polymer ?
#
loop_
_entity_poly.entity_id
_entity_poly.type
_entity_poly.pdbx_seq_one_letter_code
_entity_poly.pdbx_strand_id
1 'polypeptide(L)'
;MLETHPDHKEILLVKDMANTAWPGLLAAQSFFLTANLDEELFQCLMRAYQNFTIVCGVLQLTTPRDAFLTSLCKGAVPPSVIAASLAENKATQGATPNAGAGDIPSVSLSDRNLACLKILLNIAQQLGGVLDDSWYLVLETLQLADFILFHKYARGPPQNSRRIGTHQNASSSAISLHASTNPPNTSTAIKSKRSTASSAGVTTLGSSVQASTSNSSITSQQSAIDNDLNVLATQIKKLFENSKYLDDAALQSFTKALCRLNTQTNGISLEDNASAGADSEKMEKGFKTTPLTALRGNKSDEKSFAIEKLRIVALLNMHRLVTHELSLIWDLIVLHLIATANCISVPQPIRMQACESLDEAVISSMNHASSNQNETNERIQLQLLISLNQLVNNPERHSTSTGNKGQYVEVRKMGLETLNKLLQTSGHSFTNGWNMIFEMIKSVVILSSFGECEEEEGGSVGVT
;
A
#
# COMPACT_ATOMS: atom_id res chain seq x y z
N MET A 1 20.28 -14.66 29.79
CA MET A 1 19.37 -13.90 30.67
C MET A 1 18.00 -14.57 30.88
N LEU A 2 17.51 -15.48 30.02
CA LEU A 2 16.28 -16.24 30.29
C LEU A 2 16.45 -17.38 31.32
N GLU A 3 17.64 -17.99 31.39
CA GLU A 3 17.91 -19.16 32.25
C GLU A 3 17.82 -18.86 33.76
N THR A 4 17.94 -17.59 34.14
CA THR A 4 17.87 -17.11 35.52
C THR A 4 16.48 -16.61 35.93
N HIS A 5 15.49 -16.64 35.03
CA HIS A 5 14.14 -16.16 35.32
C HIS A 5 13.37 -17.17 36.18
N PRO A 6 12.62 -16.74 37.21
CA PRO A 6 11.86 -17.65 38.09
C PRO A 6 10.90 -18.56 37.30
N ASP A 7 10.25 -18.03 36.26
CA ASP A 7 9.27 -18.77 35.46
C ASP A 7 9.88 -19.53 34.26
N HIS A 8 11.22 -19.64 34.19
CA HIS A 8 11.89 -20.24 33.03
C HIS A 8 11.40 -21.66 32.70
N LYS A 9 11.18 -22.49 33.75
CA LYS A 9 10.67 -23.86 33.59
C LYS A 9 9.24 -23.88 33.04
N GLU A 10 8.39 -22.96 33.47
CA GLU A 10 7.01 -22.87 33.00
C GLU A 10 6.97 -22.40 31.54
N ILE A 11 7.80 -21.42 31.17
CA ILE A 11 7.92 -20.94 29.79
C ILE A 11 8.38 -22.07 28.87
N LEU A 12 9.36 -22.88 29.29
CA LEU A 12 9.81 -24.06 28.53
C LEU A 12 8.70 -25.09 28.37
N LEU A 13 7.95 -25.38 29.45
CA LEU A 13 6.83 -26.31 29.39
C LEU A 13 5.76 -25.83 28.41
N VAL A 14 5.38 -24.55 28.45
CA VAL A 14 4.39 -23.96 27.53
C VAL A 14 4.92 -24.01 26.08
N LYS A 15 6.21 -23.77 25.87
CA LYS A 15 6.86 -23.88 24.56
C LYS A 15 6.78 -25.31 24.01
N ASP A 16 7.04 -26.33 24.82
CA ASP A 16 6.97 -27.73 24.40
C ASP A 16 5.52 -28.17 24.14
N MET A 17 4.58 -27.72 24.96
CA MET A 17 3.15 -27.95 24.74
C MET A 17 2.69 -27.34 23.40
N ALA A 18 3.05 -26.08 23.12
CA ALA A 18 2.71 -25.41 21.87
C ALA A 18 3.37 -26.10 20.66
N ASN A 19 4.65 -26.47 20.77
CA ASN A 19 5.40 -27.14 19.70
C ASN A 19 4.84 -28.54 19.37
N THR A 20 4.24 -29.22 20.35
CA THR A 20 3.61 -30.52 20.14
C THR A 20 2.18 -30.38 19.58
N ALA A 21 1.42 -29.40 20.06
CA ALA A 21 -0.01 -29.26 19.75
C ALA A 21 -0.29 -28.58 18.40
N TRP A 22 0.62 -27.74 17.90
CA TRP A 22 0.33 -26.85 16.76
C TRP A 22 -0.12 -27.56 15.47
N PRO A 23 0.38 -28.75 15.05
CA PRO A 23 -0.05 -29.34 13.79
C PRO A 23 -1.51 -29.77 13.81
N GLY A 24 -1.93 -30.41 14.92
CA GLY A 24 -3.31 -30.84 15.12
C GLY A 24 -4.25 -29.65 15.27
N LEU A 25 -3.81 -28.63 16.01
CA LEU A 25 -4.58 -27.40 16.17
C LEU A 25 -4.73 -26.65 14.83
N LEU A 26 -3.66 -26.55 14.04
CA LEU A 26 -3.70 -25.93 12.71
C LEU A 26 -4.66 -26.69 11.80
N ALA A 27 -4.57 -28.02 11.73
CA ALA A 27 -5.46 -28.83 10.90
C ALA A 27 -6.93 -28.60 11.27
N ALA A 28 -7.27 -28.64 12.56
CA ALA A 28 -8.62 -28.39 13.04
C ALA A 28 -9.09 -26.95 12.73
N GLN A 29 -8.27 -25.94 13.07
CA GLN A 29 -8.64 -24.55 12.87
C GLN A 29 -8.73 -24.17 11.38
N SER A 30 -7.84 -24.68 10.52
CA SER A 30 -7.92 -24.48 9.07
C SER A 30 -9.17 -25.13 8.45
N PHE A 31 -9.57 -26.32 8.93
CA PHE A 31 -10.84 -26.92 8.53
C PHE A 31 -12.02 -26.03 8.91
N PHE A 32 -12.07 -25.61 10.18
CA PHE A 32 -13.14 -24.75 10.71
C PHE A 32 -13.20 -23.37 10.04
N LEU A 33 -12.08 -22.85 9.54
CA LEU A 33 -12.04 -21.59 8.79
C LEU A 33 -12.85 -21.67 7.48
N THR A 34 -12.92 -22.85 6.87
CA THR A 34 -13.65 -23.11 5.62
C THR A 34 -15.03 -23.74 5.85
N ALA A 35 -15.27 -24.29 7.05
CA ALA A 35 -16.53 -24.91 7.40
C ALA A 35 -17.65 -23.86 7.54
N ASN A 36 -18.90 -24.30 7.37
CA ASN A 36 -20.04 -23.43 7.65
C ASN A 36 -20.33 -23.42 9.15
N LEU A 37 -19.74 -22.47 9.87
CA LEU A 37 -19.94 -22.26 11.30
C LEU A 37 -20.93 -21.13 11.57
N ASP A 38 -21.67 -21.26 12.66
CA ASP A 38 -22.42 -20.14 13.24
C ASP A 38 -21.47 -19.00 13.64
N GLU A 39 -21.97 -17.77 13.59
CA GLU A 39 -21.16 -16.57 13.78
C GLU A 39 -20.40 -16.56 15.12
N GLU A 40 -21.05 -17.01 16.21
CA GLU A 40 -20.42 -17.07 17.53
C GLU A 40 -19.26 -18.07 17.60
N LEU A 41 -19.43 -19.24 16.97
CA LEU A 41 -18.38 -20.25 16.88
C LEU A 41 -17.23 -19.77 16.00
N PHE A 42 -17.55 -19.09 14.89
CA PHE A 42 -16.55 -18.49 14.03
C PHE A 42 -15.74 -17.41 14.76
N GLN A 43 -16.37 -16.53 15.54
CA GLN A 43 -15.65 -15.54 16.35
C GLN A 43 -14.78 -16.19 17.43
N CYS A 44 -15.23 -17.27 18.06
CA CYS A 44 -14.42 -18.04 19.00
C CYS A 44 -13.20 -18.67 18.32
N LEU A 45 -13.39 -19.24 17.12
CA LEU A 45 -12.31 -19.74 16.28
C LEU A 45 -11.30 -18.63 15.98
N MET A 46 -11.75 -17.46 15.51
CA MET A 46 -10.87 -16.33 15.18
C MET A 46 -10.05 -15.86 16.38
N ARG A 47 -10.66 -15.80 17.57
CA ARG A 47 -9.95 -15.45 18.83
C ARG A 47 -8.92 -16.52 19.21
N ALA A 48 -9.26 -17.81 19.05
CA ALA A 48 -8.32 -18.90 19.29
C ALA A 48 -7.13 -18.86 18.30
N TYR A 49 -7.41 -18.56 17.03
CA TYR A 49 -6.42 -18.37 15.97
C TYR A 49 -5.43 -17.27 16.34
N GLN A 50 -5.96 -16.11 16.75
CA GLN A 50 -5.18 -14.96 17.19
C GLN A 50 -4.29 -15.31 18.37
N ASN A 51 -4.89 -15.78 19.47
CA ASN A 51 -4.19 -16.01 20.72
C ASN A 51 -3.07 -17.05 20.55
N PHE A 52 -3.34 -18.16 19.85
CA PHE A 52 -2.34 -19.20 19.65
C PHE A 52 -1.18 -18.72 18.76
N THR A 53 -1.47 -17.96 17.71
CA THR A 53 -0.43 -17.39 16.84
C THR A 53 0.47 -16.42 17.61
N ILE A 54 -0.12 -15.56 18.46
CA ILE A 54 0.63 -14.64 19.32
C ILE A 54 1.53 -15.40 20.29
N VAL A 55 1.00 -16.43 20.95
CA VAL A 55 1.78 -17.29 21.86
C VAL A 55 2.97 -17.92 21.12
N CYS A 56 2.76 -18.45 19.91
CA CYS A 56 3.85 -19.00 19.09
C CYS A 56 4.92 -17.94 18.76
N GLY A 57 4.50 -16.72 18.41
CA GLY A 57 5.43 -15.62 18.13
C GLY A 57 6.23 -15.19 19.35
N VAL A 58 5.58 -14.99 20.51
CA VAL A 58 6.25 -14.60 21.76
C VAL A 58 7.24 -15.67 22.24
N LEU A 59 6.91 -16.95 22.03
CA LEU A 59 7.78 -18.09 22.37
C LEU A 59 8.88 -18.36 21.33
N GLN A 60 9.00 -17.52 20.30
CA GLN A 60 9.98 -17.65 19.22
C GLN A 60 9.84 -18.99 18.47
N LEU A 61 8.61 -19.51 18.35
CA LEU A 61 8.28 -20.67 17.55
C LEU A 61 7.90 -20.23 16.14
N THR A 62 8.91 -20.00 15.30
CA THR A 62 8.74 -19.46 13.94
C THR A 62 7.89 -20.38 13.06
N THR A 63 8.17 -21.69 13.04
CA THR A 63 7.44 -22.66 12.22
C THR A 63 5.93 -22.66 12.47
N PRO A 64 5.41 -22.81 13.70
CA PRO A 64 3.97 -22.73 13.93
C PRO A 64 3.42 -21.32 13.71
N ARG A 65 4.11 -20.26 14.15
CA ARG A 65 3.70 -18.87 13.89
C ARG A 65 3.41 -18.66 12.39
N ASP A 66 4.34 -19.08 11.54
CA ASP A 66 4.27 -18.86 10.10
C ASP A 66 3.24 -19.76 9.41
N ALA A 67 3.05 -20.99 9.91
CA ALA A 67 2.03 -21.90 9.41
C ALA A 67 0.61 -21.36 9.67
N PHE A 68 0.37 -20.84 10.88
CA PHE A 68 -0.90 -20.19 11.21
C PHE A 68 -1.09 -18.89 10.41
N LEU A 69 -0.08 -18.02 10.32
CA LEU A 69 -0.14 -16.83 9.47
C LEU A 69 -0.48 -17.18 8.02
N THR A 70 0.17 -18.19 7.44
CA THR A 70 -0.08 -18.66 6.08
C THR A 70 -1.52 -19.10 5.88
N SER A 71 -2.06 -19.88 6.81
CA SER A 71 -3.46 -20.32 6.73
C SER A 71 -4.43 -19.15 6.91
N LEU A 72 -4.14 -18.20 7.80
CA LEU A 72 -4.95 -16.99 7.98
C LEU A 72 -4.95 -16.10 6.74
N CYS A 73 -3.80 -15.90 6.09
CA CYS A 73 -3.66 -15.15 4.85
C CYS A 73 -4.47 -15.77 3.71
N LYS A 74 -4.46 -17.10 3.57
CA LYS A 74 -5.31 -17.83 2.60
C LYS A 74 -6.80 -17.64 2.88
N GLY A 75 -7.20 -17.57 4.16
CA GLY A 75 -8.57 -17.27 4.56
C GLY A 75 -8.95 -15.81 4.37
N ALA A 76 -8.01 -14.87 4.51
CA ALA A 76 -8.21 -13.44 4.33
C ALA A 76 -8.41 -13.08 2.86
N VAL A 77 -7.58 -13.62 1.95
CA VAL A 77 -7.70 -13.35 0.51
C VAL A 77 -7.56 -14.67 -0.27
N PRO A 78 -8.68 -15.40 -0.50
CA PRO A 78 -8.65 -16.66 -1.20
C PRO A 78 -8.21 -16.53 -2.68
N PRO A 79 -7.48 -17.50 -3.25
CA PRO A 79 -7.05 -17.46 -4.66
C PRO A 79 -8.20 -17.33 -5.66
N SER A 80 -9.37 -17.87 -5.33
CA SER A 80 -10.59 -17.74 -6.15
C SER A 80 -11.07 -16.29 -6.25
N VAL A 81 -11.01 -15.54 -5.15
CA VAL A 81 -11.38 -14.12 -5.11
C VAL A 81 -10.38 -13.30 -5.93
N ILE A 82 -9.10 -13.60 -5.81
CA ILE A 82 -8.03 -12.97 -6.61
C ILE A 82 -8.28 -13.23 -8.10
N ALA A 83 -8.42 -14.49 -8.50
CA ALA A 83 -8.66 -14.87 -9.89
C ALA A 83 -9.92 -14.20 -10.48
N ALA A 84 -11.00 -14.15 -9.70
CA ALA A 84 -12.24 -13.50 -10.11
C ALA A 84 -12.07 -11.98 -10.27
N SER A 85 -11.39 -11.31 -9.32
CA SER A 85 -11.09 -9.87 -9.41
C SER A 85 -10.19 -9.52 -10.61
N LEU A 86 -9.18 -10.35 -10.89
CA LEU A 86 -8.33 -10.18 -12.08
C LEU A 86 -9.13 -10.37 -13.38
N ALA A 87 -10.01 -11.37 -13.43
CA ALA A 87 -10.87 -11.61 -14.58
C ALA A 87 -11.84 -10.44 -14.82
N GLU A 88 -12.43 -9.90 -13.76
CA GLU A 88 -13.29 -8.71 -13.83
C GLU A 88 -12.54 -7.50 -14.39
N ASN A 89 -11.29 -7.27 -13.94
CA ASN A 89 -10.45 -6.19 -14.44
C ASN A 89 -10.07 -6.35 -15.92
N LYS A 90 -9.83 -7.58 -16.41
CA LYS A 90 -9.60 -7.82 -17.84
C LYS A 90 -10.87 -7.60 -18.67
N ALA A 91 -12.03 -8.05 -18.19
CA ALA A 91 -13.30 -7.89 -18.89
C ALA A 91 -13.68 -6.41 -19.06
N THR A 92 -13.45 -5.59 -18.03
CA THR A 92 -13.68 -4.14 -18.10
C THR A 92 -12.70 -3.39 -19.01
N GLN A 93 -11.52 -3.95 -19.27
CA GLN A 93 -10.53 -3.36 -20.18
C GLN A 93 -10.73 -3.76 -21.65
N GLY A 94 -11.41 -4.88 -21.92
CA GLY A 94 -11.62 -5.41 -23.29
C GLY A 94 -12.98 -5.08 -23.93
N ALA A 95 -13.92 -4.47 -23.21
CA ALA A 95 -15.24 -4.17 -23.73
C ALA A 95 -15.24 -2.87 -24.56
N THR A 96 -15.50 -2.98 -25.86
CA THR A 96 -16.03 -1.85 -26.63
C THR A 96 -17.40 -1.47 -26.04
N PRO A 97 -17.80 -0.18 -26.02
CA PRO A 97 -18.96 0.31 -25.25
C PRO A 97 -20.34 -0.23 -25.70
N ASN A 98 -20.40 -1.21 -26.60
CA ASN A 98 -21.61 -1.58 -27.33
C ASN A 98 -22.07 -3.04 -27.12
N ALA A 99 -21.40 -3.83 -26.29
CA ALA A 99 -21.93 -5.13 -25.85
C ALA A 99 -22.64 -4.95 -24.51
N GLY A 100 -23.92 -5.35 -24.45
CA GLY A 100 -24.84 -5.05 -23.36
C GLY A 100 -24.27 -5.28 -21.96
N ALA A 101 -24.54 -4.33 -21.07
CA ALA A 101 -24.32 -4.44 -19.63
C ALA A 101 -25.17 -5.58 -19.06
N GLY A 102 -24.67 -6.80 -19.16
CA GLY A 102 -25.06 -7.86 -18.24
C GLY A 102 -24.41 -7.60 -16.90
N ASP A 103 -25.17 -7.69 -15.81
CA ASP A 103 -24.68 -7.62 -14.43
C ASP A 103 -23.51 -8.60 -14.23
N ILE A 104 -22.27 -8.12 -14.34
CA ILE A 104 -21.11 -8.91 -13.93
C ILE A 104 -21.16 -8.93 -12.39
N PRO A 105 -21.24 -10.10 -11.73
CA PRO A 105 -21.26 -10.17 -10.28
C PRO A 105 -20.00 -9.51 -9.73
N SER A 106 -20.15 -8.39 -9.02
CA SER A 106 -19.01 -7.69 -8.42
C SER A 106 -18.36 -8.60 -7.39
N VAL A 107 -17.08 -8.92 -7.55
CA VAL A 107 -16.37 -9.80 -6.62
C VAL A 107 -16.08 -9.04 -5.33
N SER A 108 -16.63 -9.45 -4.18
CA SER A 108 -16.36 -8.84 -2.86
C SER A 108 -15.76 -9.84 -1.87
N LEU A 109 -14.95 -9.34 -0.94
CA LEU A 109 -14.56 -10.08 0.24
C LEU A 109 -15.80 -10.34 1.10
N SER A 110 -15.93 -11.56 1.63
CA SER A 110 -16.99 -11.91 2.58
C SER A 110 -16.68 -11.40 3.99
N ASP A 111 -17.68 -11.33 4.87
CA ASP A 111 -17.49 -10.94 6.27
C ASP A 111 -16.45 -11.81 6.99
N ARG A 112 -16.39 -13.11 6.65
CA ARG A 112 -15.37 -14.04 7.16
C ARG A 112 -13.96 -13.67 6.68
N ASN A 113 -13.81 -13.23 5.43
CA ASN A 113 -12.53 -12.75 4.91
C ASN A 113 -12.10 -11.46 5.63
N LEU A 114 -13.04 -10.54 5.86
CA LEU A 114 -12.79 -9.31 6.60
C LEU A 114 -12.40 -9.59 8.06
N ALA A 115 -13.03 -10.57 8.70
CA ALA A 115 -12.64 -11.02 10.03
C ALA A 115 -11.20 -11.59 10.05
N CYS A 116 -10.82 -12.38 9.05
CA CYS A 116 -9.45 -12.86 8.89
C CYS A 116 -8.45 -11.70 8.75
N LEU A 117 -8.77 -10.67 7.96
CA LEU A 117 -7.94 -9.47 7.82
C LEU A 117 -7.81 -8.70 9.14
N LYS A 118 -8.91 -8.50 9.88
CA LYS A 118 -8.91 -7.84 11.20
C LYS A 118 -7.99 -8.57 12.18
N ILE A 119 -8.05 -9.91 12.21
CA ILE A 119 -7.20 -10.73 13.08
C ILE A 119 -5.74 -10.71 12.62
N LEU A 120 -5.49 -10.78 11.31
CA LEU A 120 -4.14 -10.70 10.74
C LEU A 120 -3.44 -9.38 11.12
N LEU A 121 -4.15 -8.26 10.99
CA LEU A 121 -3.66 -6.94 11.38
C LEU A 121 -3.35 -6.86 12.88
N ASN A 122 -4.19 -7.47 13.71
CA ASN A 122 -3.97 -7.51 15.15
C ASN A 122 -2.72 -8.33 15.51
N ILE A 123 -2.57 -9.53 14.93
CA ILE A 123 -1.38 -10.36 15.10
C ILE A 123 -0.13 -9.60 14.66
N ALA A 124 -0.16 -8.96 13.48
CA ALA A 124 0.97 -8.21 12.96
C ALA A 124 1.35 -7.01 13.85
N GLN A 125 0.36 -6.34 14.45
CA GLN A 125 0.61 -5.26 15.39
C GLN A 125 1.25 -5.75 16.69
N GLN A 126 0.85 -6.92 17.21
CA GLN A 126 1.39 -7.47 18.46
C GLN A 126 2.75 -8.15 18.28
N LEU A 127 2.96 -8.83 17.15
CA LEU A 127 4.18 -9.57 16.86
C LEU A 127 5.18 -8.77 16.01
N GLY A 128 4.99 -7.47 15.82
CA GLY A 128 5.76 -6.70 14.85
C GLY A 128 7.28 -6.77 15.02
N GLY A 129 7.75 -6.88 16.28
CA GLY A 129 9.17 -7.04 16.62
C GLY A 129 9.76 -8.43 16.36
N VAL A 130 8.92 -9.43 16.09
CA VAL A 130 9.29 -10.85 15.99
C VAL A 130 8.67 -11.52 14.77
N LEU A 131 8.33 -10.78 13.72
CA LEU A 131 7.75 -11.36 12.49
C LEU A 131 8.80 -11.75 11.45
N ASP A 132 9.96 -11.08 11.42
CA ASP A 132 11.05 -11.35 10.48
C ASP A 132 10.57 -11.44 9.02
N ASP A 133 10.97 -12.49 8.29
CA ASP A 133 10.60 -12.73 6.89
C ASP A 133 9.08 -12.87 6.67
N SER A 134 8.33 -13.21 7.72
CA SER A 134 6.86 -13.35 7.66
C SER A 134 6.15 -12.01 7.44
N TRP A 135 6.84 -10.89 7.61
CA TRP A 135 6.35 -9.59 7.16
C TRP A 135 5.98 -9.59 5.69
N TYR A 136 6.73 -10.31 4.84
CA TYR A 136 6.43 -10.38 3.41
C TYR A 136 5.02 -10.94 3.16
N LEU A 137 4.68 -12.05 3.81
CA LEU A 137 3.37 -12.70 3.68
C LEU A 137 2.23 -11.79 4.14
N VAL A 138 2.41 -11.08 5.26
CA VAL A 138 1.43 -10.12 5.78
C VAL A 138 1.22 -8.98 4.77
N LEU A 139 2.30 -8.34 4.34
CA LEU A 139 2.25 -7.18 3.46
C LEU A 139 1.71 -7.53 2.06
N GLU A 140 2.07 -8.69 1.53
CA GLU A 140 1.49 -9.24 0.30
C GLU A 140 -0.04 -9.40 0.43
N THR A 141 -0.50 -9.98 1.54
CA THR A 141 -1.94 -10.15 1.81
C THR A 141 -2.64 -8.80 1.92
N LEU A 142 -2.01 -7.81 2.56
CA LEU A 142 -2.55 -6.46 2.66
C LEU A 142 -2.61 -5.76 1.31
N GLN A 143 -1.59 -5.89 0.46
CA GLN A 143 -1.63 -5.34 -0.91
C GLN A 143 -2.75 -5.98 -1.74
N LEU A 144 -2.96 -7.29 -1.62
CA LEU A 144 -4.04 -7.99 -2.30
C LEU A 144 -5.42 -7.53 -1.80
N ALA A 145 -5.56 -7.37 -0.47
CA ALA A 145 -6.80 -6.85 0.12
C ALA A 145 -7.05 -5.41 -0.31
N ASP A 146 -6.03 -4.55 -0.26
CA ASP A 146 -6.08 -3.15 -0.70
C ASP A 146 -6.53 -3.05 -2.16
N PHE A 147 -5.97 -3.88 -3.04
CA PHE A 147 -6.39 -3.97 -4.43
C PHE A 147 -7.89 -4.28 -4.57
N ILE A 148 -8.37 -5.34 -3.91
CA ILE A 148 -9.78 -5.77 -4.01
C ILE A 148 -10.74 -4.73 -3.40
N LEU A 149 -10.34 -4.07 -2.32
CA LEU A 149 -11.17 -3.12 -1.59
C LEU A 149 -11.20 -1.75 -2.26
N PHE A 150 -10.06 -1.18 -2.65
CA PHE A 150 -9.97 0.20 -3.12
C PHE A 150 -10.21 0.37 -4.63
N HIS A 151 -10.05 -0.69 -5.44
CA HIS A 151 -10.48 -0.65 -6.84
C HIS A 151 -12.01 -0.46 -7.00
N LYS A 152 -12.79 -0.83 -5.99
CA LYS A 152 -14.24 -0.61 -5.97
C LYS A 152 -14.60 0.85 -5.77
N TYR A 153 -13.88 1.59 -4.93
CA TYR A 153 -14.19 3.00 -4.62
C TYR A 153 -13.74 3.98 -5.72
N ALA A 154 -12.76 3.60 -6.55
CA ALA A 154 -12.39 4.38 -7.74
C ALA A 154 -13.45 4.31 -8.86
N ARG A 155 -14.34 3.29 -8.83
CA ARG A 155 -15.56 3.27 -9.65
C ARG A 155 -16.66 3.94 -8.82
N GLY A 156 -16.93 5.22 -9.12
CA GLY A 156 -18.05 5.94 -8.50
C GLY A 156 -19.37 5.16 -8.60
N PRO A 157 -20.40 5.53 -7.82
CA PRO A 157 -21.68 4.84 -7.83
C PRO A 157 -22.20 4.71 -9.27
N PRO A 158 -22.83 3.58 -9.65
CA PRO A 158 -23.33 3.39 -11.01
C PRO A 158 -24.27 4.55 -11.33
N GLN A 159 -23.85 5.42 -12.24
CA GLN A 159 -24.73 6.47 -12.74
C GLN A 159 -25.88 5.76 -13.43
N ASN A 160 -27.01 5.70 -12.74
CA ASN A 160 -28.30 5.38 -13.33
C ASN A 160 -28.54 6.41 -14.45
N SER A 161 -28.14 6.05 -15.67
CA SER A 161 -28.44 6.80 -16.88
C SER A 161 -29.94 6.72 -17.12
N ARG A 162 -30.72 7.54 -16.39
CA ARG A 162 -32.08 7.91 -16.80
C ARG A 162 -31.94 8.69 -18.10
N ARG A 163 -32.10 7.99 -19.23
CA ARG A 163 -32.45 8.60 -20.50
C ARG A 163 -33.79 9.32 -20.32
N ILE A 164 -33.75 10.63 -20.12
CA ILE A 164 -34.92 11.50 -20.28
C ILE A 164 -34.87 12.03 -21.69
N GLY A 165 -35.86 11.64 -22.49
CA GLY A 165 -36.06 12.09 -23.85
C GLY A 165 -36.28 13.60 -23.91
N THR A 166 -35.71 14.18 -24.95
CA THR A 166 -35.83 15.57 -25.41
C THR A 166 -37.29 16.00 -25.60
N HIS A 167 -37.70 17.09 -24.95
CA HIS A 167 -38.68 18.03 -25.53
C HIS A 167 -38.30 19.47 -25.14
N GLN A 168 -38.23 20.31 -26.17
CA GLN A 168 -37.85 21.73 -26.17
C GLN A 168 -38.94 22.60 -25.53
N ASN A 169 -38.59 23.67 -24.79
CA ASN A 169 -38.82 25.05 -25.26
C ASN A 169 -38.24 26.14 -24.31
N ALA A 170 -37.93 27.27 -24.95
CA ALA A 170 -37.32 28.54 -24.50
C ALA A 170 -37.83 29.12 -23.16
N SER A 171 -37.08 29.94 -22.40
CA SER A 171 -36.68 31.32 -22.77
C SER A 171 -35.76 31.97 -21.70
N SER A 172 -34.75 32.71 -22.18
CA SER A 172 -34.37 34.09 -21.83
C SER A 172 -34.05 34.54 -20.37
N SER A 173 -32.77 34.89 -20.18
CA SER A 173 -32.26 36.22 -19.77
C SER A 173 -32.24 36.67 -18.29
N ALA A 174 -31.00 36.79 -17.81
CA ALA A 174 -30.34 37.98 -17.24
C ALA A 174 -30.71 38.60 -15.87
N ILE A 175 -29.70 38.57 -14.98
CA ILE A 175 -29.12 39.67 -14.15
C ILE A 175 -30.06 40.49 -13.24
N SER A 176 -29.88 40.38 -11.92
CA SER A 176 -29.46 41.53 -11.08
C SER A 176 -29.32 41.21 -9.58
N LEU A 177 -28.49 42.03 -8.97
CA LEU A 177 -28.02 42.04 -7.58
C LEU A 177 -29.05 42.69 -6.64
N HIS A 178 -29.08 42.29 -5.36
CA HIS A 178 -28.84 43.22 -4.24
C HIS A 178 -28.77 42.53 -2.86
N ALA A 179 -28.12 43.25 -1.95
CA ALA A 179 -27.55 42.85 -0.67
C ALA A 179 -28.45 43.04 0.57
N SER A 180 -27.91 42.59 1.71
CA SER A 180 -28.17 43.02 3.11
C SER A 180 -29.48 42.54 3.75
N THR A 181 -29.60 42.16 5.03
CA THR A 181 -28.82 42.39 6.26
C THR A 181 -29.32 41.41 7.35
N ASN A 182 -28.39 40.96 8.21
CA ASN A 182 -28.56 40.35 9.56
C ASN A 182 -29.33 41.28 10.56
N PRO A 183 -29.61 40.93 11.86
CA PRO A 183 -29.49 39.66 12.62
C PRO A 183 -30.74 39.40 13.56
N PRO A 184 -30.64 38.99 14.86
CA PRO A 184 -30.91 37.63 15.33
C PRO A 184 -31.98 37.57 16.47
N ASN A 185 -31.97 36.44 17.20
CA ASN A 185 -32.28 36.26 18.62
C ASN A 185 -33.58 35.51 19.03
N THR A 186 -33.34 34.39 19.75
CA THR A 186 -33.88 33.96 21.06
C THR A 186 -35.40 34.01 21.26
N SER A 187 -36.10 33.07 21.88
CA SER A 187 -35.76 31.91 22.72
C SER A 187 -37.11 31.38 23.25
N THR A 188 -37.09 30.21 23.88
CA THR A 188 -38.08 29.72 24.86
C THR A 188 -39.45 29.31 24.31
N ALA A 189 -40.19 28.38 24.90
CA ALA A 189 -39.93 27.20 25.71
C ALA A 189 -41.30 26.50 25.90
N ILE A 190 -41.28 25.35 26.59
CA ILE A 190 -42.29 24.95 27.58
C ILE A 190 -43.52 24.11 27.12
N LYS A 191 -43.56 22.93 27.76
CA LYS A 191 -44.68 22.07 28.22
C LYS A 191 -45.38 21.23 27.15
N SER A 192 -45.18 19.90 27.20
CA SER A 192 -45.84 18.96 28.14
C SER A 192 -47.36 19.03 28.08
N LYS A 193 -47.99 17.95 27.61
CA LYS A 193 -48.88 17.16 28.47
C LYS A 193 -49.17 15.78 27.89
N ARG A 194 -49.25 14.87 28.86
CA ARG A 194 -49.52 13.44 28.86
C ARG A 194 -51.01 13.24 29.09
N SER A 195 -51.65 12.33 28.37
CA SER A 195 -52.84 11.56 28.79
C SER A 195 -53.30 10.71 27.59
N THR A 196 -53.14 9.39 27.58
CA THR A 196 -53.91 8.32 28.28
C THR A 196 -55.33 8.10 27.75
N ALA A 197 -55.67 6.80 27.67
CA ALA A 197 -57.00 6.19 27.52
C ALA A 197 -57.49 6.09 26.05
N SER A 198 -57.42 4.92 25.39
CA SER A 198 -58.24 3.70 25.54
C SER A 198 -59.63 3.82 24.93
N SER A 199 -59.92 3.04 23.89
CA SER A 199 -60.94 1.96 23.90
C SER A 199 -61.36 1.57 22.48
N ALA A 200 -61.70 0.28 22.35
CA ALA A 200 -62.04 -0.48 21.16
C ALA A 200 -63.25 0.01 20.33
N GLY A 201 -63.31 -0.42 19.06
CA GLY A 201 -64.48 -0.29 18.20
C GLY A 201 -64.24 -0.92 16.82
N VAL A 202 -65.04 -1.92 16.48
CA VAL A 202 -64.94 -2.89 15.37
C VAL A 202 -65.35 -2.29 14.01
N THR A 203 -64.80 -2.83 12.89
CA THR A 203 -65.48 -3.28 11.64
C THR A 203 -64.83 -2.88 10.29
N THR A 204 -64.31 -3.92 9.60
CA THR A 204 -64.36 -4.28 8.16
C THR A 204 -63.87 -3.39 6.99
N LEU A 205 -63.05 -4.09 6.17
CA LEU A 205 -62.93 -4.10 4.69
C LEU A 205 -62.28 -2.92 3.96
N GLY A 206 -61.12 -3.20 3.35
CA GLY A 206 -60.48 -2.37 2.34
C GLY A 206 -59.07 -2.82 1.98
N SER A 207 -58.96 -3.76 1.05
CA SER A 207 -57.72 -4.24 0.43
C SER A 207 -56.87 -3.12 -0.19
N SER A 208 -55.58 -3.06 0.15
CA SER A 208 -54.53 -2.73 -0.82
C SER A 208 -53.18 -3.29 -0.36
N VAL A 209 -52.60 -4.13 -1.21
CA VAL A 209 -51.23 -4.62 -1.14
C VAL A 209 -50.31 -3.43 -1.40
N GLN A 210 -49.41 -3.13 -0.46
CA GLN A 210 -48.25 -2.29 -0.75
C GLN A 210 -47.00 -2.95 -0.16
N ALA A 211 -46.35 -3.73 -1.02
CA ALA A 211 -44.99 -4.21 -0.82
C ALA A 211 -44.02 -3.05 -1.05
N SER A 212 -43.48 -2.51 0.04
CA SER A 212 -42.37 -1.56 0.01
C SER A 212 -41.51 -1.73 1.27
N THR A 213 -40.78 -2.85 1.34
CA THR A 213 -39.85 -3.11 2.47
C THR A 213 -38.53 -3.75 2.02
N SER A 214 -38.17 -3.66 0.74
CA SER A 214 -36.92 -4.24 0.21
C SER A 214 -35.80 -3.23 -0.08
N ASN A 215 -36.07 -1.92 -0.09
CA ASN A 215 -35.03 -0.91 -0.44
C ASN A 215 -34.30 -0.30 0.77
N SER A 216 -34.84 -0.39 1.99
CA SER A 216 -34.21 0.15 3.21
C SER A 216 -33.19 -0.80 3.85
N SER A 217 -33.38 -2.11 3.70
CA SER A 217 -32.43 -3.13 4.18
C SER A 217 -31.14 -3.17 3.37
N ILE A 218 -31.22 -3.00 2.05
CA ILE A 218 -30.05 -3.00 1.15
C ILE A 218 -29.15 -1.79 1.42
N THR A 219 -29.72 -0.62 1.68
CA THR A 219 -28.96 0.62 1.99
C THR A 219 -28.29 0.56 3.38
N SER A 220 -28.94 -0.09 4.36
CA SER A 220 -28.38 -0.25 5.71
C SER A 220 -27.31 -1.34 5.80
N GLN A 221 -27.40 -2.42 5.00
CA GLN A 221 -26.34 -3.42 4.89
C GLN A 221 -25.12 -2.89 4.13
N GLN A 222 -25.32 -2.10 3.06
CA GLN A 222 -24.21 -1.49 2.32
C GLN A 222 -23.40 -0.52 3.20
N SER A 223 -24.07 0.31 4.01
CA SER A 223 -23.41 1.24 4.93
C SER A 223 -22.67 0.56 6.09
N ALA A 224 -23.12 -0.62 6.54
CA ALA A 224 -22.41 -1.42 7.54
C ALA A 224 -21.09 -1.98 6.99
N ILE A 225 -21.11 -2.49 5.75
CA ILE A 225 -19.91 -2.98 5.05
C ILE A 225 -18.92 -1.83 4.83
N ASP A 226 -19.40 -0.66 4.37
CA ASP A 226 -18.55 0.52 4.16
C ASP A 226 -17.88 1.00 5.46
N ASN A 227 -18.59 0.94 6.59
CA ASN A 227 -17.99 1.22 7.91
C ASN A 227 -16.89 0.22 8.26
N ASP A 228 -17.11 -1.07 8.03
CA ASP A 228 -16.11 -2.10 8.30
C ASP A 228 -14.85 -1.97 7.42
N LEU A 229 -15.03 -1.55 6.17
CA LEU A 229 -13.92 -1.26 5.25
C LEU A 229 -13.14 -0.01 5.66
N ASN A 230 -13.82 1.04 6.12
CA ASN A 230 -13.17 2.23 6.68
C ASN A 230 -12.37 1.91 7.96
N VAL A 231 -12.89 1.02 8.81
CA VAL A 231 -12.17 0.54 10.00
C VAL A 231 -10.91 -0.22 9.59
N LEU A 232 -11.00 -1.12 8.60
CA LEU A 232 -9.85 -1.85 8.07
C LEU A 232 -8.80 -0.92 7.46
N ALA A 233 -9.20 0.05 6.64
CA ALA A 233 -8.31 1.05 6.08
C ALA A 233 -7.53 1.82 7.17
N THR A 234 -8.24 2.18 8.25
CA THR A 234 -7.66 2.85 9.41
C THR A 234 -6.68 1.94 10.15
N GLN A 235 -7.00 0.65 10.32
CA GLN A 235 -6.10 -0.31 10.95
C GLN A 235 -4.84 -0.58 10.11
N ILE A 236 -4.96 -0.67 8.79
CA ILE A 236 -3.81 -0.78 7.87
C ILE A 236 -2.93 0.46 8.02
N LYS A 237 -3.50 1.67 8.00
CA LYS A 237 -2.74 2.91 8.21
C LYS A 237 -2.00 2.88 9.56
N LYS A 238 -2.69 2.47 10.63
CA LYS A 238 -2.12 2.36 11.97
C LYS A 238 -0.97 1.35 12.04
N LEU A 239 -1.03 0.25 11.29
CA LEU A 239 0.07 -0.73 11.22
C LEU A 239 1.37 -0.07 10.74
N PHE A 240 1.31 0.74 9.68
CA PHE A 240 2.48 1.48 9.19
C PHE A 240 2.90 2.61 10.13
N GLU A 241 1.94 3.30 10.78
CA GLU A 241 2.24 4.30 11.81
C GLU A 241 2.96 3.70 13.03
N ASN A 242 2.72 2.41 13.34
CA ASN A 242 3.40 1.71 14.42
C ASN A 242 4.85 1.32 14.10
N SER A 243 5.31 1.47 12.85
CA SER A 243 6.70 1.21 12.48
C SER A 243 7.71 1.99 13.33
N LYS A 244 7.33 3.18 13.82
CA LYS A 244 8.13 4.01 14.73
C LYS A 244 8.45 3.37 16.08
N TYR A 245 7.70 2.34 16.47
CA TYR A 245 7.89 1.62 17.73
C TYR A 245 8.63 0.29 17.55
N LEU A 246 8.94 -0.11 16.31
CA LEU A 246 9.77 -1.29 16.05
C LEU A 246 11.21 -1.02 16.45
N ASP A 247 11.93 -2.06 16.87
CA ASP A 247 13.38 -1.97 17.01
C ASP A 247 14.07 -1.93 15.63
N ASP A 248 15.38 -1.69 15.58
CA ASP A 248 16.09 -1.53 14.31
C ASP A 248 16.08 -2.83 13.48
N ALA A 249 16.20 -3.99 14.14
CA ALA A 249 16.20 -5.28 13.48
C ALA A 249 14.83 -5.58 12.83
N ALA A 250 13.74 -5.39 13.57
CA ALA A 250 12.40 -5.60 13.05
C ALA A 250 12.03 -4.57 11.98
N LEU A 251 12.43 -3.30 12.14
CA LEU A 251 12.23 -2.29 11.10
C LEU A 251 13.00 -2.63 9.82
N GLN A 252 14.22 -3.17 9.94
CA GLN A 252 15.00 -3.61 8.79
C GLN A 252 14.30 -4.78 8.06
N SER A 253 13.82 -5.80 8.79
CA SER A 253 13.05 -6.92 8.23
C SER A 253 11.74 -6.46 7.57
N PHE A 254 11.01 -5.56 8.22
CA PHE A 254 9.81 -4.92 7.69
C PHE A 254 10.09 -4.19 6.36
N THR A 255 11.17 -3.43 6.31
CA THR A 255 11.54 -2.65 5.12
C THR A 255 12.04 -3.56 3.99
N LYS A 256 12.84 -4.59 4.31
CA LYS A 256 13.23 -5.66 3.36
C LYS A 256 12.00 -6.31 2.72
N ALA A 257 10.99 -6.64 3.53
CA ALA A 257 9.75 -7.23 3.05
C ALA A 257 8.99 -6.31 2.08
N LEU A 258 8.93 -4.99 2.34
CA LEU A 258 8.35 -4.01 1.41
C LEU A 258 9.15 -3.88 0.10
N CYS A 259 10.48 -3.86 0.16
CA CYS A 259 11.34 -3.84 -1.02
C CYS A 259 11.14 -5.10 -1.87
N ARG A 260 11.10 -6.28 -1.24
CA ARG A 260 10.78 -7.55 -1.90
C ARG A 260 9.39 -7.51 -2.54
N LEU A 261 8.39 -6.99 -1.84
CA LEU A 261 7.02 -6.85 -2.36
C LEU A 261 6.97 -5.97 -3.62
N ASN A 262 7.68 -4.84 -3.62
CA ASN A 262 7.79 -3.98 -4.80
C ASN A 262 8.47 -4.70 -5.98
N THR A 263 9.55 -5.42 -5.69
CA THR A 263 10.34 -6.19 -6.67
C THR A 263 9.47 -7.25 -7.35
N GLN A 264 8.71 -8.02 -6.57
CA GLN A 264 7.83 -9.07 -7.10
C GLN A 264 6.60 -8.53 -7.82
N THR A 265 6.04 -7.42 -7.36
CA THR A 265 4.93 -6.74 -8.05
C THR A 265 5.39 -6.17 -9.38
N ASN A 266 6.60 -5.61 -9.43
CA ASN A 266 7.07 -4.88 -10.60
C ASN A 266 7.99 -5.65 -11.55
N GLY A 267 8.40 -6.87 -11.19
CA GLY A 267 9.26 -7.71 -12.02
C GLY A 267 10.72 -7.26 -12.06
N ILE A 268 11.17 -6.49 -11.06
CA ILE A 268 12.57 -6.09 -10.96
C ILE A 268 13.37 -7.35 -10.62
N SER A 269 14.35 -7.74 -11.43
CA SER A 269 15.28 -8.81 -11.07
C SER A 269 16.49 -8.17 -10.40
N LEU A 270 16.42 -7.97 -9.08
CA LEU A 270 17.62 -7.66 -8.31
C LEU A 270 18.30 -9.00 -8.03
N GLU A 271 19.46 -9.24 -8.66
CA GLU A 271 20.25 -10.43 -8.38
C GLU A 271 20.61 -10.45 -6.89
N ASP A 272 20.11 -11.46 -6.17
CA ASP A 272 20.55 -11.78 -4.82
C ASP A 272 22.03 -12.17 -4.86
N ASN A 273 22.91 -11.19 -4.68
CA ASN A 273 24.33 -11.43 -4.39
C ASN A 273 24.48 -11.91 -2.93
N ALA A 274 23.97 -13.11 -2.66
CA ALA A 274 24.42 -13.94 -1.56
C ALA A 274 25.27 -15.06 -2.16
N SER A 275 26.59 -14.88 -2.08
CA SER A 275 27.58 -15.85 -2.54
C SER A 275 27.30 -17.26 -2.04
N ALA A 276 27.31 -18.19 -3.00
CA ALA A 276 27.17 -19.62 -2.88
C ALA A 276 27.89 -20.27 -1.69
N GLY A 277 27.13 -21.06 -0.93
CA GLY A 277 27.59 -22.31 -0.33
C GLY A 277 26.84 -23.45 -1.03
N ALA A 278 27.57 -24.34 -1.68
CA ALA A 278 27.04 -25.44 -2.48
C ALA A 278 26.21 -26.44 -1.65
N ASP A 279 25.37 -27.18 -2.36
CA ASP A 279 24.59 -28.36 -1.96
C ASP A 279 23.22 -28.12 -1.29
N SER A 280 22.22 -27.85 -2.12
CA SER A 280 20.90 -28.49 -2.01
C SER A 280 20.14 -28.42 -3.35
N GLU A 281 20.44 -29.35 -4.25
CA GLU A 281 19.49 -29.76 -5.27
C GLU A 281 18.31 -30.47 -4.60
N LYS A 282 17.15 -29.79 -4.54
CA LYS A 282 15.83 -30.36 -4.89
C LYS A 282 14.71 -29.33 -4.69
N MET A 283 14.06 -29.05 -5.82
CA MET A 283 12.67 -28.61 -5.95
C MET A 283 12.37 -27.11 -5.93
N GLU A 284 12.98 -26.36 -6.85
CA GLU A 284 12.33 -25.19 -7.47
C GLU A 284 11.79 -25.59 -8.85
N LYS A 285 10.54 -26.07 -8.88
CA LYS A 285 9.75 -26.13 -10.10
C LYS A 285 8.54 -25.21 -9.95
N GLY A 286 8.63 -24.05 -10.60
CA GLY A 286 7.46 -23.29 -11.04
C GLY A 286 7.40 -21.84 -10.59
N PHE A 287 8.24 -20.97 -11.16
CA PHE A 287 7.93 -19.54 -11.23
C PHE A 287 6.79 -19.33 -12.25
N LYS A 288 5.57 -19.69 -11.85
CA LYS A 288 4.35 -19.27 -12.54
C LYS A 288 3.99 -17.92 -11.97
N THR A 289 3.96 -16.89 -12.82
CA THR A 289 3.46 -15.52 -12.58
C THR A 289 2.72 -15.37 -11.26
N THR A 290 3.36 -14.73 -10.27
CA THR A 290 2.70 -14.37 -9.01
C THR A 290 1.42 -13.59 -9.31
N PRO A 291 0.31 -13.84 -8.59
CA PRO A 291 -0.94 -13.08 -8.78
C PRO A 291 -0.71 -11.56 -8.74
N LEU A 292 0.31 -11.11 -8.01
CA LEU A 292 0.74 -9.73 -7.87
C LEU A 292 1.10 -9.03 -9.18
N THR A 293 1.84 -9.67 -10.09
CA THR A 293 2.24 -9.04 -11.36
C THR A 293 1.04 -8.80 -12.27
N ALA A 294 0.00 -9.63 -12.12
CA ALA A 294 -1.25 -9.54 -12.88
C ALA A 294 -2.30 -8.61 -12.21
N LEU A 295 -2.06 -8.11 -10.99
CA LEU A 295 -2.83 -7.02 -10.39
C LEU A 295 -2.54 -5.68 -11.06
N ARG A 296 -1.46 -5.57 -11.84
CA ARG A 296 -1.19 -4.39 -12.66
C ARG A 296 -2.27 -4.31 -13.74
N GLY A 297 -3.40 -3.67 -13.42
CA GLY A 297 -4.32 -3.22 -14.45
C GLY A 297 -3.56 -2.30 -15.40
N ASN A 298 -3.85 -2.33 -16.69
CA ASN A 298 -3.24 -1.42 -17.66
C ASN A 298 -3.71 0.04 -17.49
N LYS A 299 -3.93 0.51 -16.26
CA LYS A 299 -4.14 1.91 -15.96
C LYS A 299 -2.78 2.55 -15.73
N SER A 300 -2.43 3.47 -16.62
CA SER A 300 -1.21 4.27 -16.61
C SER A 300 -1.09 5.24 -15.43
N ASP A 301 -1.89 5.10 -14.37
CA ASP A 301 -2.01 6.08 -13.28
C ASP A 301 -2.04 5.41 -11.88
N GLU A 302 -1.83 4.10 -11.83
CA GLU A 302 -1.87 3.35 -10.57
C GLU A 302 -0.54 3.48 -9.82
N LYS A 303 -0.57 4.12 -8.66
CA LYS A 303 0.57 4.22 -7.75
C LYS A 303 0.88 2.84 -7.15
N SER A 304 2.16 2.51 -7.02
CA SER A 304 2.63 1.32 -6.31
C SER A 304 2.33 1.44 -4.81
N PHE A 305 1.57 0.46 -4.30
CA PHE A 305 1.32 0.29 -2.86
C PHE A 305 2.64 0.23 -2.09
N ALA A 306 3.58 -0.59 -2.53
CA ALA A 306 4.83 -0.83 -1.81
C ALA A 306 5.70 0.45 -1.71
N ILE A 307 5.80 1.23 -2.78
CA ILE A 307 6.56 2.50 -2.78
C ILE A 307 5.91 3.52 -1.85
N GLU A 308 4.58 3.65 -1.90
CA GLU A 308 3.86 4.57 -1.02
C GLU A 308 4.05 4.20 0.45
N LYS A 309 4.01 2.91 0.79
CA LYS A 309 4.26 2.46 2.16
C LYS A 309 5.72 2.62 2.58
N LEU A 310 6.68 2.39 1.68
CA LEU A 310 8.10 2.68 1.92
C LEU A 310 8.32 4.17 2.23
N ARG A 311 7.70 5.07 1.46
CA ARG A 311 7.73 6.52 1.69
C ARG A 311 7.23 6.86 3.10
N ILE A 312 6.04 6.36 3.47
CA ILE A 312 5.46 6.62 4.80
C ILE A 312 6.39 6.12 5.92
N VAL A 313 6.93 4.91 5.79
CA VAL A 313 7.81 4.30 6.80
C VAL A 313 9.12 5.08 6.94
N ALA A 314 9.70 5.52 5.81
CA ALA A 314 10.91 6.34 5.80
C ALA A 314 10.69 7.65 6.57
N LEU A 315 9.62 8.38 6.26
CA LEU A 315 9.30 9.66 6.89
C LEU A 315 9.03 9.53 8.39
N LEU A 316 8.33 8.47 8.81
CA LEU A 316 8.03 8.23 10.24
C LEU A 316 9.27 7.88 11.07
N ASN A 317 10.30 7.31 10.45
CA ASN A 317 11.50 6.83 11.13
C ASN A 317 12.73 7.70 10.85
N MET A 318 12.55 8.88 10.25
CA MET A 318 13.65 9.73 9.77
C MET A 318 14.67 10.06 10.87
N HIS A 319 14.21 10.27 12.11
CA HIS A 319 15.09 10.50 13.26
C HIS A 319 16.18 9.41 13.40
N ARG A 320 15.82 8.13 13.26
CA ARG A 320 16.75 7.00 13.43
C ARG A 320 17.55 6.73 12.16
N LEU A 321 16.95 6.96 10.99
CA LEU A 321 17.64 6.83 9.70
C LEU A 321 18.83 7.80 9.58
N VAL A 322 18.72 8.98 10.19
CA VAL A 322 19.73 10.05 10.10
C VAL A 322 20.75 10.01 11.25
N THR A 323 20.36 9.56 12.44
CA THR A 323 21.23 9.64 13.64
C THR A 323 22.20 8.48 13.78
N HIS A 324 21.89 7.29 13.26
CA HIS A 324 22.74 6.12 13.43
C HIS A 324 23.84 6.04 12.36
N GLU A 325 25.10 5.85 12.79
CA GLU A 325 26.31 5.83 11.96
C GLU A 325 26.32 4.78 10.83
N LEU A 326 25.37 3.85 10.76
CA LEU A 326 25.28 2.82 9.71
C LEU A 326 23.81 2.50 9.48
N SER A 327 23.00 3.46 9.05
CA SER A 327 21.58 3.21 8.77
C SER A 327 21.43 2.33 7.52
N LEU A 328 21.71 1.03 7.68
CA LEU A 328 21.46 -0.03 6.70
C LEU A 328 20.03 0.03 6.15
N ILE A 329 19.09 0.59 6.94
CA ILE A 329 17.70 0.82 6.57
C ILE A 329 17.56 1.97 5.57
N TRP A 330 18.31 3.08 5.74
CA TRP A 330 18.32 4.18 4.78
C TRP A 330 18.87 3.70 3.45
N ASP A 331 20.04 3.06 3.47
CA ASP A 331 20.69 2.57 2.26
C ASP A 331 19.76 1.57 1.55
N LEU A 332 19.09 0.69 2.30
CA LEU A 332 18.11 -0.25 1.75
C LEU A 332 16.94 0.45 1.06
N ILE A 333 16.34 1.48 1.67
CA ILE A 333 15.21 2.23 1.09
C ILE A 333 15.67 2.97 -0.17
N VAL A 334 16.76 3.72 -0.05
CA VAL A 334 17.22 4.62 -1.10
C VAL A 334 17.76 3.85 -2.29
N LEU A 335 18.60 2.82 -2.08
CA LEU A 335 19.09 1.98 -3.17
C LEU A 335 17.93 1.29 -3.90
N HIS A 336 16.92 0.82 -3.17
CA HIS A 336 15.73 0.21 -3.77
C HIS A 336 14.89 1.22 -4.57
N LEU A 337 14.70 2.44 -4.09
CA LEU A 337 14.00 3.51 -4.82
C LEU A 337 14.77 3.93 -6.08
N ILE A 338 16.10 4.07 -5.99
CA ILE A 338 16.97 4.39 -7.15
C ILE A 338 16.91 3.26 -8.18
N ALA A 339 17.04 2.01 -7.74
CA ALA A 339 16.93 0.85 -8.63
C ALA A 339 15.55 0.81 -9.32
N THR A 340 14.48 1.06 -8.58
CA THR A 340 13.12 1.12 -9.14
C THR A 340 12.96 2.28 -10.14
N ALA A 341 13.51 3.46 -9.84
CA ALA A 341 13.44 4.64 -10.70
C ALA A 341 14.24 4.47 -11.99
N ASN A 342 15.39 3.79 -11.95
CA ASN A 342 16.29 3.62 -13.09
C ASN A 342 16.02 2.34 -13.89
N CYS A 343 15.15 1.44 -13.42
CA CYS A 343 14.81 0.21 -14.12
C CYS A 343 13.78 0.48 -15.23
N ILE A 344 14.19 0.31 -16.48
CA ILE A 344 13.38 0.63 -17.68
C ILE A 344 12.15 -0.28 -17.79
N SER A 345 12.23 -1.51 -17.26
CA SER A 345 11.11 -2.46 -17.23
C SER A 345 9.95 -1.99 -16.34
N VAL A 346 10.22 -1.09 -15.40
CA VAL A 346 9.21 -0.53 -14.49
C VAL A 346 8.44 0.58 -15.23
N PRO A 347 7.09 0.61 -15.16
CA PRO A 347 6.27 1.64 -15.80
C PRO A 347 6.61 3.05 -15.29
N GLN A 348 6.54 4.02 -16.19
CA GLN A 348 6.86 5.43 -15.89
C GLN A 348 6.17 5.98 -14.63
N PRO A 349 4.87 5.78 -14.37
CA PRO A 349 4.22 6.33 -13.16
C PRO A 349 4.85 5.81 -11.86
N ILE A 350 5.26 4.55 -11.84
CA ILE A 350 5.91 3.91 -10.69
C ILE A 350 7.33 4.44 -10.53
N ARG A 351 8.06 4.65 -11.64
CA ARG A 351 9.38 5.29 -11.61
C ARG A 351 9.28 6.72 -11.07
N MET A 352 8.30 7.51 -11.53
CA MET A 352 8.07 8.87 -11.03
C MET A 352 7.70 8.87 -9.54
N GLN A 353 6.85 7.94 -9.10
CA GLN A 353 6.53 7.79 -7.68
C GLN A 353 7.75 7.44 -6.82
N ALA A 354 8.67 6.62 -7.34
CA ALA A 354 9.94 6.33 -6.66
C ALA A 354 10.78 7.60 -6.51
N CYS A 355 10.88 8.41 -7.56
CA CYS A 355 11.58 9.69 -7.51
C CYS A 355 10.92 10.68 -6.54
N GLU A 356 9.59 10.80 -6.54
CA GLU A 356 8.84 11.65 -5.58
C GLU A 356 9.09 11.20 -4.13
N SER A 357 9.09 9.89 -3.89
CA SER A 357 9.34 9.33 -2.56
C SER A 357 10.78 9.61 -2.10
N LEU A 358 11.74 9.55 -3.03
CA LEU A 358 13.13 9.88 -2.77
C LEU A 358 13.33 11.39 -2.53
N ASP A 359 12.63 12.27 -3.27
CA ASP A 359 12.61 13.72 -3.05
C ASP A 359 12.23 14.05 -1.59
N GLU A 360 11.09 13.50 -1.15
CA GLU A 360 10.59 13.73 0.20
C GLU A 360 11.53 13.17 1.28
N ALA A 361 12.11 11.99 1.05
CA ALA A 361 13.05 11.38 1.98
C ALA A 361 14.33 12.22 2.12
N VAL A 362 14.92 12.67 0.99
CA VAL A 362 16.14 13.49 0.97
C VAL A 362 15.92 14.83 1.67
N ILE A 363 14.83 15.52 1.35
CA ILE A 363 14.52 16.83 1.95
C ILE A 363 14.23 16.70 3.43
N SER A 364 13.46 15.69 3.84
CA SER A 364 13.14 15.46 5.24
C SER A 364 14.39 15.09 6.04
N SER A 365 15.27 14.26 5.48
CA SER A 365 16.57 13.92 6.08
C SER A 365 17.42 15.17 6.32
N MET A 366 17.49 16.08 5.35
CA MET A 366 18.24 17.33 5.50
C MET A 366 17.64 18.24 6.57
N ASN A 367 16.31 18.41 6.60
CA ASN A 367 15.65 19.21 7.63
C ASN A 367 15.89 18.65 9.04
N HIS A 368 15.94 17.32 9.18
CA HIS A 368 16.32 16.67 10.44
C HIS A 368 17.79 16.87 10.81
N ALA A 369 18.70 16.92 9.83
CA ALA A 369 20.11 17.22 10.05
C ALA A 369 20.31 18.69 10.47
N SER A 370 19.64 19.65 9.83
CA SER A 370 19.75 21.08 10.17
C SER A 370 19.16 21.42 11.54
N SER A 371 18.13 20.69 12.00
CA SER A 371 17.52 20.92 13.32
C SER A 371 18.33 20.34 14.48
N ASN A 372 19.05 19.25 14.25
CA ASN A 372 19.93 18.64 15.24
C ASN A 372 21.36 19.16 15.02
N GLN A 373 21.80 20.17 15.77
CA GLN A 373 23.13 20.81 15.70
C GLN A 373 24.31 19.86 15.99
N ASN A 374 24.49 18.79 15.22
CA ASN A 374 25.52 17.78 15.39
C ASN A 374 26.53 17.81 14.24
N GLU A 375 27.80 17.48 14.54
CA GLU A 375 28.91 17.28 13.59
C GLU A 375 28.62 16.22 12.51
N THR A 376 27.55 15.42 12.66
CA THR A 376 27.09 14.40 11.71
C THR A 376 26.56 14.96 10.38
N ASN A 377 26.42 16.29 10.26
CA ASN A 377 25.85 16.96 9.08
C ASN A 377 26.64 16.71 7.79
N GLU A 378 27.98 16.67 7.84
CA GLU A 378 28.80 16.47 6.64
C GLU A 378 28.56 15.09 6.01
N ARG A 379 28.45 14.06 6.84
CA ARG A 379 28.23 12.69 6.38
C ARG A 379 26.84 12.52 5.77
N ILE A 380 25.82 13.07 6.42
CA ILE A 380 24.44 13.04 5.91
C ILE A 380 24.38 13.79 4.58
N GLN A 381 24.97 14.98 4.49
CA GLN A 381 25.05 15.75 3.25
C GLN A 381 25.68 14.93 2.10
N LEU A 382 26.79 14.26 2.35
CA LEU A 382 27.44 13.39 1.36
C LEU A 382 26.56 12.19 0.99
N GLN A 383 25.91 11.52 1.96
CA GLN A 383 25.04 10.38 1.70
C GLN A 383 23.83 10.78 0.82
N LEU A 384 23.22 11.93 1.09
CA LEU A 384 22.12 12.48 0.29
C LEU A 384 22.59 12.80 -1.13
N LEU A 385 23.75 13.44 -1.28
CA LEU A 385 24.30 13.79 -2.59
C LEU A 385 24.72 12.55 -3.39
N ILE A 386 25.29 11.52 -2.74
CA ILE A 386 25.60 10.23 -3.39
C ILE A 386 24.33 9.61 -3.94
N SER A 387 23.24 9.62 -3.16
CA SER A 387 21.94 9.08 -3.56
C SER A 387 21.39 9.79 -4.80
N LEU A 388 21.43 11.13 -4.81
CA LEU A 388 21.01 11.93 -5.97
C LEU A 388 21.93 11.73 -7.18
N ASN A 389 23.24 11.61 -6.97
CA ASN A 389 24.19 11.36 -8.05
C ASN A 389 23.92 9.99 -8.70
N GLN A 390 23.66 8.95 -7.91
CA GLN A 390 23.28 7.64 -8.41
C GLN A 390 21.95 7.69 -9.20
N LEU A 391 20.97 8.48 -8.74
CA LEU A 391 19.72 8.67 -9.49
C LEU A 391 19.96 9.36 -10.85
N VAL A 392 20.81 10.40 -10.90
CA VAL A 392 21.02 11.22 -12.11
C VAL A 392 22.01 10.60 -13.10
N ASN A 393 23.07 9.94 -12.61
CA ASN A 393 24.22 9.52 -13.42
C ASN A 393 24.35 8.00 -13.63
N ASN A 394 23.54 7.17 -12.97
CA ASN A 394 23.62 5.71 -13.07
C ASN A 394 22.32 5.08 -13.60
N PRO A 395 21.97 5.27 -14.89
CA PRO A 395 20.95 4.44 -15.51
C PRO A 395 21.47 2.99 -15.51
N GLU A 396 20.60 2.00 -15.31
CA GLU A 396 21.00 0.58 -15.34
C GLU A 396 21.97 0.32 -16.51
N ARG A 397 23.17 -0.21 -16.18
CA ARG A 397 24.31 -0.45 -17.08
C ARG A 397 24.03 -1.37 -18.29
N HIS A 398 22.78 -1.74 -18.55
CA HIS A 398 22.40 -2.76 -19.53
C HIS A 398 21.65 -2.26 -20.77
N SER A 399 21.35 -0.95 -20.91
CA SER A 399 20.68 -0.47 -22.13
C SER A 399 21.66 0.14 -23.15
N THR A 400 22.17 -0.67 -24.06
CA THR A 400 22.94 -0.24 -25.25
C THR A 400 22.05 0.25 -26.41
N SER A 401 20.76 0.55 -26.16
CA SER A 401 19.82 0.97 -27.21
C SER A 401 19.53 2.48 -27.18
N THR A 402 19.86 3.16 -28.27
CA THR A 402 19.71 4.60 -28.51
C THR A 402 18.25 5.09 -28.35
N GLY A 403 17.25 4.21 -28.38
CA GLY A 403 15.83 4.54 -28.20
C GLY A 403 15.36 4.81 -26.76
N ASN A 404 16.16 4.46 -25.74
CA ASN A 404 15.77 4.58 -24.33
C ASN A 404 16.21 5.90 -23.67
N LYS A 405 16.86 6.82 -24.41
CA LYS A 405 17.36 8.09 -23.87
C LYS A 405 16.23 8.95 -23.30
N GLY A 406 15.09 9.03 -23.99
CA GLY A 406 13.93 9.86 -23.59
C GLY A 406 13.38 9.50 -22.22
N GLN A 407 13.15 8.21 -21.94
CA GLN A 407 12.56 7.72 -20.69
C GLN A 407 13.40 7.94 -19.43
N TYR A 408 14.70 8.19 -19.61
CA TYR A 408 15.64 8.50 -18.53
C TYR A 408 15.76 10.01 -18.30
N VAL A 409 15.30 10.84 -19.26
CA VAL A 409 15.29 12.31 -19.11
C VAL A 409 14.37 12.72 -17.97
N GLU A 410 13.19 12.11 -17.80
CA GLU A 410 12.27 12.47 -16.72
C GLU A 410 12.83 12.13 -15.33
N VAL A 411 13.49 10.97 -15.20
CA VAL A 411 14.12 10.54 -13.94
C VAL A 411 15.27 11.47 -13.56
N ARG A 412 16.14 11.81 -14.53
CA ARG A 412 17.20 12.81 -14.33
C ARG A 412 16.63 14.18 -13.98
N LYS A 413 15.60 14.62 -14.69
CA LYS A 413 14.93 15.90 -14.43
C LYS A 413 14.43 15.95 -13.00
N MET A 414 13.75 14.90 -12.53
CA MET A 414 13.26 14.84 -11.15
C MET A 414 14.41 14.86 -10.14
N GLY A 415 15.50 14.11 -10.38
CA GLY A 415 16.68 14.16 -9.52
C GLY A 415 17.32 15.56 -9.42
N LEU A 416 17.36 16.29 -10.53
CA LEU A 416 17.83 17.68 -10.55
C LEU A 416 16.84 18.66 -9.91
N GLU A 417 15.53 18.43 -10.07
CA GLU A 417 14.50 19.22 -9.37
C GLU A 417 14.60 19.05 -7.86
N THR A 418 14.81 17.81 -7.38
CA THR A 418 15.12 17.52 -5.97
C THR A 418 16.40 18.22 -5.52
N LEU A 419 17.47 18.15 -6.31
CA LEU A 419 18.72 18.86 -6.00
C LEU A 419 18.48 20.37 -5.89
N ASN A 420 17.74 20.97 -6.82
CA ASN A 420 17.42 22.39 -6.80
C ASN A 420 16.60 22.76 -5.56
N LYS A 421 15.57 21.98 -5.23
CA LYS A 421 14.74 22.18 -4.02
C LYS A 421 15.55 22.03 -2.74
N LEU A 422 16.48 21.07 -2.70
CA LEU A 422 17.40 20.87 -1.59
C LEU A 422 18.34 22.08 -1.40
N LEU A 423 18.86 22.63 -2.50
CA LEU A 423 19.70 23.83 -2.46
C LEU A 423 18.91 25.09 -2.06
N GLN A 424 17.66 25.23 -2.51
CA GLN A 424 16.81 26.36 -2.11
C GLN A 424 16.47 26.34 -0.62
N THR A 425 16.23 25.15 -0.06
CA THR A 425 15.81 25.00 1.34
C THR A 425 17.00 24.97 2.30
N SER A 426 18.05 24.22 1.94
CA SER A 426 19.16 23.88 2.84
C SER A 426 20.54 24.24 2.28
N GLY A 427 20.62 25.05 1.21
CA GLY A 427 21.87 25.47 0.57
C GLY A 427 22.90 26.09 1.51
N HIS A 428 22.43 26.88 2.47
CA HIS A 428 23.26 27.55 3.48
C HIS A 428 23.86 26.58 4.52
N SER A 429 23.29 25.39 4.67
CA SER A 429 23.76 24.36 5.60
C SER A 429 24.88 23.50 5.02
N PHE A 430 25.08 23.52 3.69
CA PHE A 430 26.11 22.68 3.04
C PHE A 430 27.52 23.20 3.31
N THR A 431 28.31 22.38 3.99
CA THR A 431 29.75 22.59 4.17
C THR A 431 30.55 21.75 3.17
N ASN A 432 30.07 20.55 2.81
CA ASN A 432 30.78 19.60 1.96
C ASN A 432 29.87 19.13 0.79
N GLY A 433 30.47 18.69 -0.32
CA GLY A 433 29.75 18.06 -1.43
C GLY A 433 29.45 18.97 -2.64
N TRP A 434 29.88 20.24 -2.62
CA TRP A 434 29.76 21.15 -3.77
C TRP A 434 30.38 20.61 -5.06
N ASN A 435 31.51 19.91 -4.97
CA ASN A 435 32.13 19.25 -6.14
C ASN A 435 31.16 18.25 -6.80
N MET A 436 30.46 17.44 -5.99
CA MET A 436 29.49 16.46 -6.48
C MET A 436 28.26 17.13 -7.09
N ILE A 437 27.82 18.24 -6.50
CA ILE A 437 26.74 19.08 -7.04
C ILE A 437 27.12 19.60 -8.43
N PHE A 438 28.32 20.18 -8.58
CA PHE A 438 28.80 20.67 -9.88
C PHE A 438 29.01 19.54 -10.89
N GLU A 439 29.47 18.37 -10.46
CA GLU A 439 29.57 17.19 -11.34
C GLU A 439 28.22 16.72 -11.85
N MET A 440 27.19 16.66 -11.00
CA MET A 440 25.82 16.30 -11.40
C MET A 440 25.24 17.31 -12.41
N ILE A 441 25.51 18.61 -12.25
CA ILE A 441 25.06 19.62 -13.19
C ILE A 441 25.84 19.51 -14.52
N LYS A 442 27.17 19.33 -14.44
CA LYS A 442 28.05 19.23 -15.61
C LYS A 442 27.72 18.00 -16.47
N SER A 443 27.39 16.86 -15.87
CA SER A 443 27.05 15.64 -16.61
C SER A 443 25.84 15.86 -17.52
N VAL A 444 24.85 16.64 -17.07
CA VAL A 444 23.65 16.95 -17.86
C VAL A 444 23.94 17.97 -18.96
N VAL A 445 24.74 19.00 -18.68
CA VAL A 445 25.10 20.04 -19.67
C VAL A 445 25.93 19.47 -20.82
N ILE A 446 26.85 18.54 -20.56
CA ILE A 446 27.66 17.89 -21.60
C ILE A 446 26.80 16.97 -22.47
N LEU A 447 25.82 16.28 -21.88
CA LEU A 447 24.90 15.42 -22.63
C LEU A 447 23.98 16.23 -23.57
N SER A 448 23.58 17.45 -23.17
CA SER A 448 22.84 18.35 -24.07
C SER A 448 23.69 18.86 -25.24
N SER A 449 24.99 19.15 -25.03
CA SER A 449 25.85 19.65 -26.12
C SER A 449 26.18 18.61 -27.20
N PHE A 450 26.09 17.31 -26.89
CA PHE A 450 26.27 16.24 -27.88
C PHE A 450 24.97 15.81 -28.57
N GLY A 451 23.80 16.16 -28.03
CA GLY A 451 22.50 15.84 -28.64
C GLY A 451 22.12 16.76 -29.81
N GLU A 452 22.60 18.00 -29.82
CA GLU A 452 22.33 18.96 -30.89
C GLU A 452 23.18 18.71 -32.16
N CYS A 453 24.27 17.94 -32.08
CA CYS A 453 25.13 17.67 -33.25
C CYS A 453 24.63 16.53 -34.17
N GLU A 454 23.72 15.65 -33.72
CA GLU A 454 23.24 14.52 -34.54
C GLU A 454 22.03 14.88 -35.43
N GLU A 455 21.33 15.99 -35.20
CA GLU A 455 20.17 16.38 -36.02
C GLU A 455 20.54 17.18 -37.29
N GLU A 456 21.76 17.71 -37.41
CA GLU A 456 22.16 18.54 -38.56
C GLU A 456 22.84 17.77 -39.73
N GLU A 457 23.22 16.49 -39.58
CA GLU A 457 23.88 15.72 -40.66
C GLU A 457 22.93 14.93 -41.59
N GLY A 458 21.62 15.18 -41.54
CA GLY A 458 20.62 14.55 -42.42
C GLY A 458 20.37 15.26 -43.76
N GLY A 459 21.14 16.29 -44.10
CA GLY A 459 21.00 17.07 -45.35
C GLY A 459 21.63 16.37 -46.56
N SER A 460 20.85 15.50 -47.20
CA SER A 460 21.14 14.80 -48.46
C SER A 460 21.99 15.58 -49.47
N VAL A 461 23.22 15.10 -49.70
CA VAL A 461 24.02 15.36 -50.90
C VAL A 461 23.34 14.70 -52.10
N GLY A 462 22.68 15.49 -52.94
CA GLY A 462 22.14 15.08 -54.23
C GLY A 462 23.11 15.42 -55.35
N VAL A 463 23.91 14.44 -55.76
CA VAL A 463 24.50 14.25 -57.10
C VAL A 463 23.34 14.31 -58.12
N THR A 464 23.30 15.13 -59.17
CA THR A 464 24.15 15.27 -60.36
C THR A 464 23.69 16.52 -61.11
#